data_AF-A3QNN3-F1
#
_entry.id   AF-A3QNN3-F1
#
_cell.length_a   1.000
_cell.length_b   1.000
_cell.length_c   1.000
_cell.angle_alpha   90.00
_cell.angle_beta   90.00
_cell.angle_gamma   90.00
#
_symmetry.space_group_name_H-M   'P 1'
#
loop_
_entity.id
_entity.type
_entity.pdbx_description
1 polymer ?
#
loop_
_entity_poly.entity_id
_entity_poly.type
_entity_poly.pdbx_seq_one_letter_code
_entity_poly.pdbx_strand_id
1 'polypeptide(L)'
;MQMRLSKAKGKWVMEGKQGNASWKNISCDNGCDYRASSIAETTAYLSVFPDDMQKVFDIACIQNVVNAFCRLTKKDDSSKGGYALVGLVTGKPVPLTLKRLTRPYPSN
;
A
#
# COMPACT_ATOMS: atom_id res chain seq x y z
N MET A 1 -4.45 10.75 -9.36
CA MET A 1 -3.03 10.43 -9.09
C MET A 1 -2.80 8.94 -9.36
N GLN A 2 -1.67 8.58 -9.96
CA GLN A 2 -1.26 7.17 -10.10
C GLN A 2 0.00 6.95 -9.26
N MET A 3 0.05 5.80 -8.59
CA MET A 3 1.15 5.41 -7.72
C MET A 3 1.62 4.03 -8.13
N ARG A 4 2.94 3.80 -8.14
CA ARG A 4 3.53 2.47 -8.30
C ARG A 4 4.55 2.23 -7.21
N LEU A 5 4.59 1.01 -6.69
CA LEU A 5 5.65 0.55 -5.82
C LEU A 5 6.49 -0.50 -6.55
N SER A 6 7.80 -0.35 -6.45
CA SER A 6 8.78 -1.31 -6.98
C SER A 6 9.81 -1.63 -5.91
N LYS A 7 10.42 -2.81 -5.97
CA LYS A 7 11.53 -3.19 -5.09
C LYS A 7 12.82 -3.15 -5.90
N ALA A 8 13.74 -2.26 -5.54
CA ALA A 8 15.02 -2.09 -6.19
C ALA A 8 16.14 -2.16 -5.14
N LYS A 9 17.17 -2.99 -5.37
CA LYS A 9 18.32 -3.17 -4.46
C LYS A 9 17.91 -3.45 -3.00
N GLY A 10 16.86 -4.26 -2.81
CA GLY A 10 16.34 -4.60 -1.48
C GLY A 10 15.44 -3.55 -0.84
N LYS A 11 15.37 -2.33 -1.40
CA LYS A 11 14.53 -1.24 -0.90
C LYS A 11 13.26 -1.09 -1.73
N TRP A 12 12.18 -0.71 -1.05
CA TRP A 12 10.92 -0.37 -1.69
C TRP A 12 10.93 1.11 -2.09
N VAL A 13 10.57 1.39 -3.33
CA VAL A 13 10.49 2.73 -3.91
C VAL A 13 9.06 2.99 -4.35
N MET A 14 8.51 4.12 -3.94
CA MET A 14 7.22 4.61 -4.37
C MET A 14 7.41 5.74 -5.39
N GLU A 15 6.74 5.60 -6.53
CA GLU A 15 6.72 6.63 -7.56
C GLU A 15 5.29 7.08 -7.83
N GLY A 16 5.13 8.38 -8.09
CA GLY A 16 3.85 9.02 -8.34
C GLY A 16 3.86 9.77 -9.66
N LYS A 17 2.68 9.87 -10.29
CA LYS A 17 2.43 10.81 -11.38
C LYS A 17 1.00 11.37 -11.36
N GLN A 18 0.85 12.55 -11.94
CA GLN A 18 -0.45 13.17 -12.22
C GLN A 18 -0.68 13.20 -13.73
N GLY A 19 -1.82 12.68 -14.20
CA GLY A 19 -2.14 12.61 -15.63
C GLY A 19 -1.03 11.92 -16.45
N ASN A 20 -0.58 12.60 -17.50
CA ASN A 20 0.47 12.13 -18.41
C ASN A 20 1.88 12.57 -18.00
N ALA A 21 2.06 13.13 -16.80
CA ALA A 21 3.38 13.50 -16.31
C ALA A 21 4.29 12.27 -16.16
N SER A 22 5.60 12.52 -16.19
CA SER A 22 6.61 11.50 -15.87
C SER A 22 6.46 11.00 -14.44
N TRP A 23 6.78 9.72 -14.24
CA TRP A 23 6.92 9.15 -12.90
C TRP A 23 8.05 9.85 -12.16
N LYS A 24 7.78 10.23 -10.90
CA LYS A 24 8.77 10.79 -10.00
C LYS A 24 8.85 9.93 -8.75
N ASN A 25 10.06 9.73 -8.23
CA ASN A 25 10.21 9.18 -6.90
C ASN A 25 9.54 10.13 -5.89
N ILE A 26 8.53 9.61 -5.18
CA ILE A 26 7.80 10.32 -4.14
C ILE A 26 8.05 9.69 -2.76
N SER A 27 8.99 8.76 -2.68
CA SER A 27 9.55 8.30 -1.40
C SER A 27 10.33 9.49 -0.82
N CYS A 28 9.92 10.00 0.35
CA CYS A 28 10.54 11.19 0.93
C CYS A 28 12.05 11.03 1.12
N ASP A 29 12.79 12.13 1.00
CA ASP A 29 14.25 12.15 1.17
C ASP A 29 14.63 11.88 2.63
N ASN A 30 15.28 10.74 2.87
CA ASN A 30 15.79 10.20 4.13
C ASN A 30 14.74 9.90 5.25
N GLY A 31 14.75 8.66 5.74
CA GLY A 31 13.94 8.21 6.89
C GLY A 31 12.59 7.56 6.55
N CYS A 32 12.22 7.50 5.27
CA CYS A 32 10.95 6.92 4.80
C CYS A 32 11.11 5.57 4.08
N ASP A 33 12.16 4.80 4.40
CA ASP A 33 12.32 3.45 3.88
C ASP A 33 11.12 2.60 4.30
N TYR A 34 10.42 2.03 3.31
CA TYR A 34 9.33 1.11 3.59
C TYR A 34 9.88 -0.18 4.19
N ARG A 35 9.34 -0.57 5.34
CA ARG A 35 9.58 -1.86 5.99
C ARG A 35 8.33 -2.72 6.00
N ALA A 36 8.49 -4.01 6.24
CA ALA A 36 7.36 -4.86 6.56
C ALA A 36 6.67 -4.35 7.84
N SER A 37 5.34 -4.36 7.82
CA SER A 37 4.53 -4.10 9.01
C SER A 37 4.50 -5.36 9.87
N SER A 38 4.56 -5.19 11.19
CA SER A 38 4.38 -6.26 12.16
C SER A 38 2.92 -6.71 12.23
N ILE A 39 2.67 -7.87 12.86
CA ILE A 39 1.31 -8.38 13.07
C ILE A 39 0.46 -7.34 13.82
N ALA A 40 0.97 -6.78 14.92
CA ALA A 40 0.27 -5.77 15.70
C ALA A 40 -0.12 -4.53 14.88
N GLU A 41 0.78 -4.05 14.02
CA GLU A 41 0.52 -2.91 13.13
C GLU A 41 -0.54 -3.25 12.08
N THR A 42 -0.41 -4.41 11.43
CA THR A 42 -1.40 -4.85 10.45
C THR A 42 -2.80 -5.03 11.07
N THR A 43 -2.88 -5.55 12.30
CA THR A 43 -4.15 -5.66 13.04
C THR A 43 -4.74 -4.29 13.35
N ALA A 44 -3.92 -3.33 13.77
CA ALA A 44 -4.36 -1.95 13.98
C ALA A 44 -4.88 -1.33 12.67
N TYR A 45 -4.23 -1.61 11.53
CA TYR A 45 -4.71 -1.14 10.24
C TYR A 45 -6.01 -1.81 9.80
N LEU A 46 -6.24 -3.09 10.09
CA LEU A 46 -7.56 -3.71 9.84
C LEU A 46 -8.68 -3.02 10.62
N SER A 47 -8.40 -2.55 11.84
CA SER A 47 -9.43 -1.94 12.69
C SER A 47 -10.01 -0.63 12.14
N VAL A 48 -9.36 -0.01 11.15
CA VAL A 48 -9.91 1.17 10.47
C VAL A 48 -10.77 0.84 9.25
N PHE A 49 -10.81 -0.44 8.84
CA PHE A 49 -11.75 -0.92 7.83
C PHE A 49 -13.04 -1.39 8.50
N PRO A 50 -14.16 -1.44 7.75
CA PRO A 50 -15.40 -2.08 8.22
C PRO A 50 -15.18 -3.49 8.79
N ASP A 51 -15.91 -3.87 9.85
CA ASP A 51 -15.71 -5.12 10.62
C ASP A 51 -15.84 -6.39 9.78
N ASP A 52 -16.59 -6.35 8.68
CA ASP A 52 -16.72 -7.45 7.72
C ASP A 52 -15.43 -7.72 6.96
N MET A 53 -14.57 -6.71 6.75
CA MET A 53 -13.31 -6.87 6.04
C MET A 53 -12.37 -7.84 6.76
N GLN A 54 -12.34 -7.83 8.09
CA GLN A 54 -11.48 -8.75 8.86
C GLN A 54 -11.93 -10.21 8.76
N LYS A 55 -13.23 -10.43 8.53
CA LYS A 55 -13.80 -11.77 8.34
C LYS A 55 -13.48 -12.34 6.96
N VAL A 56 -13.35 -11.48 5.95
CA VAL A 56 -13.25 -11.88 4.55
C VAL A 56 -11.81 -11.84 4.02
N PHE A 57 -10.94 -10.99 4.56
CA PHE A 57 -9.61 -10.74 4.01
C PHE A 57 -8.48 -10.95 5.01
N ASP A 58 -7.36 -11.47 4.51
CA ASP A 58 -6.03 -11.34 5.13
C ASP A 58 -5.35 -10.05 4.62
N ILE A 59 -4.53 -9.44 5.46
CA ILE A 59 -3.74 -8.26 5.10
C ILE A 59 -2.25 -8.55 5.17
N ALA A 60 -1.50 -7.93 4.28
CA ALA A 60 -0.05 -7.78 4.42
C ALA A 60 0.34 -6.36 4.00
N CYS A 61 1.08 -5.66 4.84
CA CYS A 61 1.43 -4.26 4.61
C CYS A 61 2.95 -4.03 4.64
N ILE A 62 3.38 -3.07 3.83
CA ILE A 62 4.65 -2.37 4.02
C ILE A 62 4.34 -0.93 4.43
N GLN A 63 5.17 -0.34 5.28
CA GLN A 63 4.92 0.99 5.82
C GLN A 63 6.19 1.81 5.96
N ASN A 64 6.01 3.13 5.93
CA ASN A 64 6.99 4.10 6.42
C ASN A 64 6.34 4.95 7.53
N VAL A 65 6.94 6.09 7.88
CA VAL A 65 6.42 6.96 8.94
C VAL A 65 5.13 7.71 8.57
N VAL A 66 4.75 7.74 7.28
CA VAL A 66 3.63 8.54 6.76
C VAL A 66 2.45 7.67 6.33
N ASN A 67 2.69 6.47 5.79
CA ASN A 67 1.63 5.60 5.28
C ASN A 67 2.02 4.11 5.31
N ALA A 68 1.00 3.26 5.20
CA ALA A 68 1.13 1.83 4.92
C ALA A 68 0.43 1.46 3.60
N PHE A 69 1.15 0.75 2.72
CA PHE A 69 0.60 0.15 1.52
C PHE A 69 0.29 -1.33 1.80
N CYS A 70 -0.97 -1.71 1.69
CA CYS A 70 -1.49 -3.00 2.11
C CYS A 70 -2.07 -3.78 0.92
N ARG A 71 -1.71 -5.06 0.84
CA ARG A 71 -2.41 -6.05 0.02
C ARG A 71 -3.50 -6.69 0.86
N LEU A 72 -4.70 -6.72 0.32
CA LEU A 72 -5.84 -7.46 0.85
C LEU A 72 -6.03 -8.71 0.00
N THR A 73 -6.05 -9.88 0.64
CA THR A 73 -6.22 -11.17 -0.03
C THR A 73 -7.46 -11.84 0.55
N LYS A 74 -8.40 -12.27 -0.29
CA LYS A 74 -9.58 -12.98 0.22
C LYS A 74 -9.16 -14.31 0.85
N LYS A 75 -9.71 -14.64 2.02
CA LYS A 75 -9.42 -15.88 2.76
C LYS A 75 -9.91 -17.13 2.02
N ASP A 76 -11.02 -17.02 1.29
CA ASP A 76 -11.62 -18.12 0.53
C ASP A 76 -10.99 -18.30 -0.87
N ASP A 77 -10.34 -17.27 -1.41
CA ASP A 77 -9.73 -17.28 -2.74
C ASP A 77 -8.54 -16.32 -2.81
N SER A 78 -7.33 -16.85 -2.69
CA SER A 78 -6.10 -16.05 -2.69
C SER A 78 -5.80 -15.32 -4.01
N SER A 79 -6.50 -15.65 -5.10
CA SER A 79 -6.43 -14.93 -6.37
C SER A 79 -7.26 -13.64 -6.39
N LYS A 80 -8.22 -13.52 -5.45
CA LYS A 80 -9.11 -12.36 -5.30
C LYS A 80 -8.63 -11.46 -4.17
N GLY A 81 -8.87 -10.16 -4.33
CA GLY A 81 -8.36 -9.19 -3.37
C GLY A 81 -8.30 -7.77 -3.92
N GLY A 82 -7.57 -6.94 -3.19
CA GLY A 82 -7.38 -5.52 -3.52
C GLY A 82 -6.13 -4.95 -2.88
N TYR A 83 -5.96 -3.65 -3.04
CA TYR A 83 -4.89 -2.89 -2.40
C TYR A 83 -5.50 -1.70 -1.67
N ALA A 84 -4.89 -1.33 -0.55
CA ALA A 84 -5.28 -0.15 0.21
C ALA A 84 -4.04 0.66 0.61
N LEU A 85 -4.20 1.97 0.68
CA LEU A 85 -3.23 2.86 1.33
C LEU A 85 -3.85 3.35 2.64
N VAL A 86 -3.13 3.19 3.74
CA VAL A 86 -3.52 3.68 5.06
C VAL A 86 -2.62 4.85 5.42
N GLY A 87 -3.17 6.05 5.61
CA GLY A 87 -2.41 7.19 6.10
C GLY A 87 -2.10 7.07 7.58
N LEU A 88 -0.85 7.28 7.99
CA LEU A 88 -0.34 7.16 9.37
C LEU A 88 0.00 8.50 10.04
N VAL A 89 -0.10 9.61 9.28
CA VAL A 89 0.19 10.97 9.78
C VAL A 89 -0.71 11.30 10.96
N THR A 90 -0.15 11.95 12.00
CA THR A 90 -0.75 12.23 13.31
C THR A 90 -2.25 12.53 13.26
N GLY A 91 -3.06 11.51 13.58
CA GLY A 91 -4.51 11.49 13.45
C GLY A 91 -5.04 10.04 13.46
N LYS A 92 -6.35 9.85 13.28
CA LYS A 92 -6.91 8.51 13.05
C LYS A 92 -6.52 8.05 11.63
N PRO A 93 -6.00 6.83 11.44
CA PRO A 93 -5.65 6.35 10.10
C PRO A 93 -6.86 6.37 9.17
N VAL A 94 -6.66 6.84 7.94
CA VAL A 94 -7.72 6.94 6.91
C VAL A 94 -7.42 5.95 5.78
N PRO A 95 -8.31 4.98 5.50
CA PRO A 95 -8.11 4.04 4.40
C PRO A 95 -8.49 4.66 3.04
N LEU A 96 -7.62 4.47 2.05
CA LEU A 96 -7.88 4.78 0.65
C LEU A 96 -7.84 3.48 -0.19
N THR A 97 -8.96 3.14 -0.83
CA THR A 97 -9.05 1.95 -1.68
C THR A 97 -8.34 2.18 -3.00
N LEU A 98 -7.49 1.22 -3.40
CA LEU A 98 -6.72 1.28 -4.64
C LEU A 98 -7.14 0.18 -5.62
N LYS A 99 -7.11 0.50 -6.91
CA LYS A 99 -7.35 -0.45 -8.00
C LYS A 99 -6.06 -0.72 -8.78
N ARG A 100 -5.73 -1.99 -8.96
CA ARG A 100 -4.62 -2.40 -9.82
C ARG A 100 -4.93 -2.06 -11.28
N LEU A 101 -3.99 -1.43 -11.97
CA LEU A 101 -4.07 -1.24 -13.43
C LEU A 101 -3.67 -2.56 -14.12
N THR A 102 -4.47 -3.01 -15.09
CA THR A 102 -4.32 -4.31 -15.76
C THR A 102 -3.36 -4.30 -16.96
N ARG A 103 -2.82 -3.15 -17.37
CA ARG A 103 -1.80 -3.11 -18.44
C ARG A 103 -0.41 -3.34 -17.85
N PRO A 104 0.40 -4.28 -18.41
CA PRO A 104 1.81 -4.36 -18.06
C PRO A 104 2.49 -3.04 -18.46
N TYR A 105 3.25 -2.47 -17.53
CA TYR A 105 4.08 -1.31 -17.82
C TYR A 105 5.25 -1.77 -18.71
N PRO A 106 5.58 -1.06 -19.80
CA PRO A 106 6.78 -1.36 -20.57
C PRO A 106 7.99 -1.17 -19.67
N SER A 107 8.69 -2.26 -19.39
CA SER A 107 10.06 -2.24 -18.89
C SER A 107 10.93 -1.57 -19.96
N ASN A 108 11.30 -0.31 -19.74
CA ASN A 108 12.46 0.27 -20.40
C ASN A 108 13.72 -0.19 -19.66
#